data_AF-A0A8S3ILN8-F1
#
_entry.id   AF-A0A8S3ILN8-F1
#
_cell.length_a   1.000
_cell.length_b   1.000
_cell.length_c   1.000
_cell.angle_alpha   90.00
_cell.angle_beta   90.00
_cell.angle_gamma   90.00
#
_symmetry.space_group_name_H-M   'P 1'
#
loop_
_entity.id
_entity.type
_entity.pdbx_description
1 polymer ?
#
loop_
_entity_poly.entity_id
_entity_poly.type
_entity_poly.pdbx_seq_one_letter_code
_entity_poly.pdbx_strand_id
1 'polypeptide(L)'
;VLQLLMERGTLNGCRALDLSNTVNLNVETTHHLLISSPGVTYRLEALNYTGCDAITEQFWIDSIRFLHRIKILIIGTAHSWFRQMSRRIHIDQILESCAIHCPHLKRFEIQWDPETLRFSENSSKFIDHLRVRCTNLLSFVLSDGPYYEGTKANFERAERFSVVRTTTMYQTSIVGALNFYKELRFN
;
A
#
# COMPACT_ATOMS: atom_id res chain seq x y z
N VAL A 1 1.67 15.91 17.34
CA VAL A 1 2.56 14.79 17.75
C VAL A 1 3.45 14.34 16.61
N LEU A 2 2.92 13.92 15.45
CA LEU A 2 3.73 13.44 14.32
C LEU A 2 4.83 14.44 13.90
N GLN A 3 4.48 15.72 13.71
CA GLN A 3 5.44 16.77 13.37
C GLN A 3 6.58 16.89 14.40
N LEU A 4 6.25 16.87 15.69
CA LEU A 4 7.25 16.90 16.78
C LEU A 4 8.19 15.67 16.73
N LEU A 5 7.67 14.48 16.39
CA LEU A 5 8.47 13.27 16.26
C LEU A 5 9.42 13.33 15.04
N MET A 6 9.00 14.02 13.98
CA MET A 6 9.82 14.29 12.81
C MET A 6 10.94 15.29 13.13
N GLU A 7 10.60 16.41 13.77
CA GLU A 7 11.56 17.45 14.19
C GLU A 7 12.63 16.89 15.13
N ARG A 8 12.25 15.95 16.02
CA ARG A 8 13.19 15.26 16.93
C ARG A 8 13.99 14.15 16.26
N GLY A 9 13.75 13.83 14.99
CA GLY A 9 14.38 12.72 14.28
C GLY A 9 14.06 11.33 14.84
N THR A 10 13.05 11.22 15.72
CA THR A 10 12.69 9.97 16.40
C THR A 10 12.23 8.90 15.40
N LEU A 11 11.68 9.33 14.27
CA LEU A 11 11.20 8.44 13.21
C LEU A 11 12.32 7.91 12.28
N ASN A 12 13.56 8.40 12.39
CA ASN A 12 14.66 7.97 11.50
C ASN A 12 15.05 6.49 11.66
N GLY A 13 14.70 5.89 12.81
CA GLY A 13 14.86 4.45 13.06
C GLY A 13 13.60 3.62 12.77
N CYS A 14 12.51 4.26 12.34
CA CYS A 14 11.21 3.60 12.19
C CYS A 14 11.24 2.61 11.02
N ARG A 15 10.92 1.34 11.31
CA ARG A 15 10.82 0.27 10.31
C ARG A 15 9.38 -0.01 9.89
N ALA A 16 8.41 0.31 10.73
CA ALA A 16 7.00 0.07 10.48
C ALA A 16 6.18 1.25 11.01
N LEU A 17 5.30 1.77 10.15
CA LEU A 17 4.46 2.92 10.48
C LEU A 17 3.00 2.59 10.16
N ASP A 18 2.14 2.73 11.16
CA ASP A 18 0.68 2.63 11.00
C ASP A 18 0.06 4.02 11.19
N LEU A 19 -0.61 4.49 10.15
CA LEU A 19 -1.37 5.74 10.08
C LEU A 19 -2.86 5.45 9.78
N SER A 20 -3.30 4.19 9.83
CA SER A 20 -4.66 3.80 9.48
C SER A 20 -5.70 4.48 10.37
N ASN A 21 -6.82 4.88 9.76
CA ASN A 21 -7.99 5.47 10.44
C ASN A 21 -7.67 6.69 11.34
N THR A 22 -6.58 7.39 11.05
CA THR A 22 -6.18 8.56 11.84
C THR A 22 -6.89 9.82 11.34
N VAL A 23 -8.08 10.08 11.88
CA VAL A 23 -8.99 11.17 11.45
C VAL A 23 -8.40 12.59 11.55
N ASN A 24 -7.41 12.79 12.42
CA ASN A 24 -6.80 14.10 12.66
C ASN A 24 -5.47 14.31 11.91
N LEU A 25 -5.07 13.37 11.05
CA LEU A 25 -3.82 13.47 10.31
C LEU A 25 -3.99 14.37 9.08
N ASN A 26 -3.25 15.48 9.04
CA ASN A 26 -3.21 16.32 7.85
C ASN A 26 -2.43 15.63 6.73
N VAL A 27 -3.00 15.62 5.52
CA VAL A 27 -2.36 15.12 4.30
C VAL A 27 -1.02 15.81 4.05
N GLU A 28 -0.92 17.12 4.31
CA GLU A 28 0.32 17.89 4.14
C GLU A 28 1.45 17.39 5.06
N THR A 29 1.14 17.15 6.34
CA THR A 29 2.12 16.61 7.29
C THR A 29 2.58 15.21 6.87
N THR A 30 1.66 14.40 6.33
CA THR A 30 2.00 13.04 5.87
C THR A 30 2.80 13.06 4.58
N HIS A 31 2.50 14.01 3.68
CA HIS A 31 3.28 14.27 2.47
C HIS A 31 4.71 14.68 2.85
N HIS A 32 4.86 15.62 3.79
CA HIS A 32 6.18 16.03 4.31
C HIS A 32 6.93 14.86 4.98
N LEU A 33 6.22 13.95 5.66
CA LEU A 33 6.81 12.74 6.23
C LEU A 33 7.34 11.78 5.15
N LEU A 34 6.53 11.49 4.13
CA LEU A 34 6.88 10.47 3.13
C LEU A 34 7.85 10.98 2.06
N ILE A 35 7.87 12.28 1.80
CA ILE A 35 8.65 12.86 0.69
C ILE A 35 9.83 13.68 1.21
N SER A 36 9.61 14.51 2.23
CA SER A 36 10.60 15.48 2.69
C SER A 36 11.44 14.98 3.88
N SER A 37 11.20 13.75 4.38
CA SER A 37 11.93 13.18 5.51
C SER A 37 12.65 11.87 5.13
N PRO A 38 13.76 11.93 4.37
CA PRO A 38 14.46 10.75 3.86
C PRO A 38 14.91 9.77 4.95
N GLY A 39 15.23 10.28 6.15
CA GLY A 39 15.63 9.45 7.28
C GLY A 39 14.56 8.44 7.68
N VAL A 40 13.29 8.80 7.55
CA VAL A 40 12.15 7.92 7.85
C VAL A 40 11.95 6.91 6.72
N THR A 41 11.79 7.40 5.50
CA THR A 41 11.41 6.55 4.36
C THR A 41 12.50 5.59 3.91
N TYR A 42 13.78 5.93 4.09
CA TYR A 42 14.90 5.05 3.74
C TYR A 42 14.93 3.75 4.56
N ARG A 43 14.40 3.75 5.79
CA ARG A 43 14.36 2.56 6.67
C ARG A 43 12.99 1.91 6.78
N LEU A 44 11.95 2.53 6.22
CA LEU A 44 10.59 2.04 6.33
C LEU A 44 10.41 0.75 5.51
N GLU A 45 10.05 -0.33 6.20
CA GLU A 45 9.80 -1.65 5.63
C GLU A 45 8.30 -2.00 5.61
N ALA A 46 7.49 -1.36 6.44
CA ALA A 46 6.05 -1.53 6.43
C ALA A 46 5.31 -0.19 6.62
N LEU A 47 4.31 0.04 5.78
CA LEU A 47 3.45 1.21 5.84
C LEU A 47 2.00 0.76 5.73
N ASN A 48 1.20 1.12 6.73
CA ASN A 48 -0.24 1.05 6.67
C ASN A 48 -0.77 2.48 6.71
N TYR A 49 -1.31 2.98 5.61
CA TYR A 49 -1.96 4.28 5.60
C TYR A 49 -3.28 4.19 4.83
N THR A 50 -4.30 3.86 5.59
CA THR A 50 -5.67 3.65 5.12
C THR A 50 -6.68 4.52 5.86
N GLY A 51 -7.89 4.66 5.31
CA GLY A 51 -8.97 5.37 5.98
C GLY A 51 -8.91 6.90 5.89
N CYS A 52 -8.07 7.44 4.99
CA CYS A 52 -8.02 8.87 4.68
C CYS A 52 -8.54 9.11 3.26
N ASP A 53 -9.73 9.70 3.19
CA ASP A 53 -10.51 10.05 2.00
C ASP A 53 -9.96 11.28 1.26
N ALA A 54 -9.10 12.06 1.90
CA ALA A 54 -8.44 13.22 1.29
C ALA A 54 -7.23 12.86 0.41
N ILE A 55 -6.71 11.62 0.50
CA ILE A 55 -5.54 11.20 -0.27
C ILE A 55 -5.90 11.02 -1.75
N THR A 56 -5.07 11.58 -2.61
CA THR A 56 -5.18 11.45 -4.07
C THR A 56 -4.29 10.34 -4.61
N GLU A 57 -4.54 9.94 -5.86
CA GLU A 57 -3.63 9.09 -6.62
C GLU A 57 -2.21 9.69 -6.71
N GLN A 58 -2.12 10.99 -7.02
CA GLN A 58 -0.86 11.71 -7.15
C GLN A 58 -0.01 11.65 -5.88
N PHE A 59 -0.64 11.76 -4.70
CA PHE A 59 0.04 11.61 -3.42
C PHE A 59 0.78 10.26 -3.33
N TRP A 60 0.16 9.17 -3.77
CA TRP A 60 0.78 7.85 -3.74
C TRP A 60 1.91 7.73 -4.74
N ILE A 61 1.71 8.20 -5.97
CA ILE A 61 2.75 8.21 -7.01
C ILE A 61 4.00 8.97 -6.53
N ASP A 62 3.81 10.10 -5.86
CA ASP A 62 4.90 10.92 -5.33
C ASP A 62 5.53 10.34 -4.06
N SER A 63 4.76 9.66 -3.20
CA SER A 63 5.29 9.07 -1.97
C SER A 63 6.04 7.75 -2.22
N ILE A 64 5.50 6.89 -3.09
CA ILE A 64 6.02 5.54 -3.36
C ILE A 64 7.46 5.57 -3.87
N ARG A 65 7.85 6.60 -4.62
CA ARG A 65 9.22 6.74 -5.14
C ARG A 65 10.30 6.79 -4.06
N PHE A 66 9.94 7.08 -2.80
CA PHE A 66 10.88 7.12 -1.68
C PHE A 66 10.84 5.84 -0.82
N LEU A 67 9.94 4.90 -1.12
CA LEU A 67 9.69 3.69 -0.34
C LEU A 67 10.53 2.49 -0.83
N HIS A 68 11.82 2.68 -1.08
CA HIS A 68 12.68 1.68 -1.73
C HIS A 68 12.84 0.37 -0.95
N ARG A 69 12.70 0.40 0.38
CA ARG A 69 12.84 -0.77 1.26
C ARG A 69 11.52 -1.39 1.68
N ILE A 70 10.40 -0.88 1.17
CA ILE A 70 9.08 -1.33 1.59
C ILE A 70 8.88 -2.81 1.23
N LYS A 71 8.36 -3.56 2.19
CA LYS A 71 8.01 -4.98 2.09
C LYS A 71 6.51 -5.19 2.26
N ILE A 72 5.87 -4.38 3.09
CA ILE A 72 4.43 -4.41 3.34
C ILE A 72 3.86 -3.02 3.06
N LEU A 73 2.96 -2.91 2.11
CA LEU A 73 2.30 -1.65 1.78
C LEU A 73 0.79 -1.87 1.80
N ILE A 74 0.07 -1.08 2.59
CA ILE A 74 -1.38 -1.13 2.70
C ILE A 74 -1.88 0.29 2.47
N ILE A 75 -2.69 0.47 1.42
CA ILE A 75 -3.17 1.77 0.97
C ILE A 75 -4.65 1.77 0.70
N GLY A 76 -5.23 2.97 0.73
CA GLY A 76 -6.59 3.22 0.30
C GLY A 76 -7.60 3.28 1.44
N THR A 77 -8.86 3.43 1.06
CA THR A 77 -9.94 3.68 2.02
C THR A 77 -11.10 2.80 1.63
N ALA A 78 -11.39 1.81 2.47
CA ALA A 78 -12.53 0.91 2.26
C ALA A 78 -13.85 1.68 2.45
N HIS A 79 -14.87 1.31 1.67
CA HIS A 79 -16.21 1.82 1.83
C HIS A 79 -16.68 1.45 3.23
N SER A 80 -17.00 2.47 4.01
CA SER A 80 -17.81 2.29 5.20
C SER A 80 -19.21 2.79 4.88
N TRP A 81 -20.23 2.17 5.47
CA TRP A 81 -21.66 2.49 5.27
C TRP A 81 -22.05 3.97 5.47
N PHE A 82 -21.13 4.81 5.97
CA PHE A 82 -21.30 6.24 6.23
C PHE A 82 -20.39 7.16 5.39
N ARG A 83 -19.48 6.65 4.54
CA ARG A 83 -18.54 7.47 3.74
C ARG A 83 -18.50 7.03 2.28
N GLN A 84 -19.23 7.76 1.44
CA GLN A 84 -19.12 7.64 0.00
C GLN A 84 -17.94 8.51 -0.49
N MET A 85 -16.90 7.88 -1.04
CA MET A 85 -15.87 8.60 -1.78
C MET A 85 -16.44 9.08 -3.11
N SER A 86 -16.45 10.40 -3.32
CA SER A 86 -16.88 11.01 -4.58
C SER A 86 -15.82 10.92 -5.68
N ARG A 87 -14.56 10.66 -5.33
CA ARG A 87 -13.42 10.66 -6.24
C ARG A 87 -12.99 9.24 -6.58
N ARG A 88 -12.85 8.96 -7.87
CA ARG A 88 -12.26 7.71 -8.38
C ARG A 88 -10.74 7.79 -8.39
N ILE A 89 -10.06 6.68 -8.14
CA ILE A 89 -8.60 6.55 -8.08
C ILE A 89 -8.12 5.74 -9.28
N HIS A 90 -7.19 6.25 -10.09
CA HIS A 90 -6.59 5.42 -11.14
C HIS A 90 -5.47 4.57 -10.55
N ILE A 91 -5.64 3.26 -10.59
CA ILE A 91 -4.75 2.35 -9.87
C ILE A 91 -3.50 1.96 -10.67
N ASP A 92 -3.57 2.01 -12.00
CA ASP A 92 -2.49 1.56 -12.89
C ASP A 92 -1.16 2.29 -12.63
N GLN A 93 -1.19 3.61 -12.42
CA GLN A 93 0.02 4.41 -12.16
C GLN A 93 0.61 4.14 -10.77
N ILE A 94 -0.22 3.76 -9.81
CA ILE A 94 0.24 3.32 -8.49
C ILE A 94 0.97 1.98 -8.62
N LEU A 95 0.41 1.02 -9.38
CA LEU A 95 1.10 -0.25 -9.65
C LEU A 95 2.43 -0.03 -10.35
N GLU A 96 2.45 0.86 -11.36
CA GLU A 96 3.68 1.20 -12.09
C GLU A 96 4.74 1.77 -11.15
N SER A 97 4.34 2.73 -10.30
CA SER A 97 5.25 3.33 -9.31
C SER A 97 5.81 2.27 -8.34
N CYS A 98 4.96 1.35 -7.85
CA CYS A 98 5.42 0.22 -7.04
C CYS A 98 6.40 -0.70 -7.80
N ALA A 99 6.12 -1.03 -9.06
CA ALA A 99 6.97 -1.88 -9.88
C ALA A 99 8.36 -1.27 -10.11
N ILE A 100 8.42 0.05 -10.29
CA ILE A 100 9.68 0.79 -10.50
C ILE A 100 10.46 0.93 -9.20
N HIS A 101 9.79 1.32 -8.11
CA HIS A 101 10.47 1.83 -6.91
C HIS A 101 10.53 0.85 -5.73
N CYS A 102 9.70 -0.21 -5.72
CA CYS A 102 9.54 -1.12 -4.58
C CYS A 102 9.91 -2.58 -4.91
N PRO A 103 11.18 -2.89 -5.26
CA PRO A 103 11.60 -4.25 -5.65
C PRO A 103 11.50 -5.29 -4.51
N HIS A 104 11.42 -4.84 -3.26
CA HIS A 104 11.34 -5.69 -2.08
C HIS A 104 9.91 -5.95 -1.59
N LEU A 105 8.90 -5.47 -2.32
CA LEU A 105 7.50 -5.60 -1.95
C LEU A 105 7.10 -7.08 -1.86
N LYS A 106 6.59 -7.48 -0.69
CA LYS A 106 6.16 -8.85 -0.37
C LYS A 106 4.65 -8.96 -0.15
N ARG A 107 4.05 -7.93 0.43
CA ARG A 107 2.62 -7.84 0.69
C ARG A 107 2.13 -6.48 0.24
N PHE A 108 1.18 -6.46 -0.68
CA PHE A 108 0.54 -5.24 -1.13
C PHE A 108 -0.96 -5.39 -0.94
N GLU A 109 -1.60 -4.41 -0.32
CA GLU A 109 -3.04 -4.37 -0.14
C GLU A 109 -3.60 -3.02 -0.59
N ILE A 110 -4.63 -3.08 -1.42
CA ILE A 110 -5.40 -1.93 -1.86
C ILE A 110 -6.82 -2.08 -1.33
N GLN A 111 -7.24 -1.16 -0.47
CA GLN A 111 -8.53 -1.21 0.22
C GLN A 111 -9.67 -0.49 -0.51
N TRP A 112 -9.39 0.27 -1.57
CA TRP A 112 -10.46 0.93 -2.33
C TRP A 112 -11.39 -0.10 -2.98
N ASP A 113 -12.68 0.17 -2.91
CA ASP A 113 -13.72 -0.69 -3.49
C ASP A 113 -13.76 -0.58 -5.03
N PRO A 114 -14.41 -1.55 -5.70
CA PRO A 114 -14.52 -1.55 -7.16
C PRO A 114 -15.12 -0.27 -7.75
N GLU A 115 -16.06 0.36 -7.03
CA GLU A 115 -16.71 1.60 -7.46
C GLU A 115 -15.77 2.82 -7.41
N THR A 116 -14.76 2.75 -6.54
CA THR A 116 -13.76 3.79 -6.33
C THR A 116 -12.58 3.62 -7.29
N LEU A 117 -12.25 2.38 -7.65
CA LEU A 117 -11.16 2.07 -8.56
C LEU A 117 -11.50 2.39 -10.02
N ARG A 118 -10.60 3.10 -10.68
CA ARG A 118 -10.57 3.27 -12.14
C ARG A 118 -9.30 2.65 -12.69
N PHE A 119 -9.42 2.00 -13.83
CA PHE A 119 -8.32 1.28 -14.46
C PHE A 119 -8.54 1.25 -15.98
N SER A 120 -7.47 1.07 -16.75
CA SER A 120 -7.49 1.12 -18.21
C SER A 120 -7.73 -0.27 -18.84
N GLU A 121 -8.04 -0.31 -20.12
CA GLU A 121 -8.05 -1.57 -20.88
C GLU A 121 -6.66 -2.24 -20.91
N ASN A 122 -5.61 -1.43 -20.75
CA ASN A 122 -4.22 -1.88 -20.72
C ASN A 122 -3.72 -2.22 -19.31
N SER A 123 -4.58 -2.27 -18.29
CA SER A 123 -4.21 -2.61 -16.90
C SER A 123 -3.39 -3.89 -16.77
N SER A 124 -3.61 -4.86 -17.66
CA SER A 124 -2.85 -6.11 -17.70
C SER A 124 -1.33 -5.90 -17.81
N LYS A 125 -0.87 -4.84 -18.50
CA LYS A 125 0.56 -4.50 -18.64
C LYS A 125 1.15 -4.01 -17.31
N PHE A 126 0.42 -3.19 -16.57
CA PHE A 126 0.86 -2.67 -15.28
C PHE A 126 0.88 -3.76 -14.21
N ILE A 127 -0.13 -4.64 -14.21
CA ILE A 127 -0.19 -5.83 -13.36
C ILE A 127 1.01 -6.75 -13.64
N ASP A 128 1.31 -6.97 -14.93
CA ASP A 128 2.44 -7.79 -15.34
C ASP A 128 3.77 -7.18 -14.91
N HIS A 129 3.92 -5.86 -15.09
CA HIS A 129 5.13 -5.16 -14.68
C HIS A 129 5.36 -5.26 -13.17
N LEU A 130 4.33 -5.05 -12.34
CA LEU A 130 4.41 -5.27 -10.90
C LEU A 130 4.86 -6.70 -10.58
N ARG A 131 4.25 -7.70 -11.20
CA ARG A 131 4.56 -9.13 -10.99
C ARG A 131 6.01 -9.46 -11.34
N VAL A 132 6.53 -8.93 -12.46
CA VAL A 132 7.89 -9.17 -12.94
C VAL A 132 8.93 -8.46 -12.08
N ARG A 133 8.65 -7.23 -11.63
CA ARG A 133 9.60 -6.43 -10.85
C ARG A 133 9.60 -6.77 -9.37
N CYS A 134 8.44 -7.05 -8.79
CA CYS A 134 8.30 -7.46 -7.39
C CYS A 134 8.28 -9.01 -7.31
N THR A 135 9.42 -9.64 -7.60
CA THR A 135 9.53 -11.11 -7.66
C THR A 135 9.23 -11.82 -6.33
N ASN A 136 9.34 -11.10 -5.21
CA ASN A 136 9.05 -11.59 -3.87
C ASN A 136 7.61 -11.30 -3.40
N LEU A 137 6.72 -10.86 -4.30
CA LEU A 137 5.32 -10.55 -3.96
C LEU A 137 4.55 -11.84 -3.60
N LEU A 138 4.38 -12.06 -2.30
CA LEU A 138 3.71 -13.22 -1.72
C LEU A 138 2.20 -13.04 -1.61
N SER A 139 1.74 -11.80 -1.45
CA SER A 139 0.33 -11.47 -1.31
C SER A 139 0.02 -10.14 -1.99
N PHE A 140 -0.96 -10.13 -2.88
CA PHE A 140 -1.56 -8.94 -3.46
C PHE A 140 -3.06 -8.95 -3.20
N VAL A 141 -3.50 -8.11 -2.27
CA VAL A 141 -4.87 -8.07 -1.75
C VAL A 141 -5.65 -6.96 -2.44
N LEU A 142 -6.78 -7.32 -3.05
CA LEU A 142 -7.68 -6.43 -3.78
C LEU A 142 -9.13 -6.71 -3.42
N SER A 143 -9.95 -5.65 -3.39
CA SER A 143 -11.40 -5.77 -3.22
C SER A 143 -12.04 -6.54 -4.37
N ASP A 144 -13.04 -7.36 -4.07
CA ASP A 144 -13.72 -8.21 -5.05
C ASP A 144 -14.40 -7.37 -6.15
N GLY A 145 -14.12 -7.66 -7.41
CA GLY A 145 -14.65 -6.91 -8.54
C GLY A 145 -13.85 -7.09 -9.83
N PRO A 146 -14.18 -6.34 -10.90
CA PRO A 146 -13.59 -6.53 -12.23
C PRO A 146 -12.06 -6.43 -12.26
N TYR A 147 -11.49 -5.51 -11.46
CA TYR A 147 -10.03 -5.35 -11.37
C TYR A 147 -9.34 -6.54 -10.67
N TYR A 148 -9.97 -7.09 -9.62
CA TYR A 148 -9.49 -8.30 -8.94
C TYR A 148 -9.50 -9.48 -9.91
N GLU A 149 -10.60 -9.72 -10.63
CA GLU A 149 -10.71 -10.84 -11.57
C GLU A 149 -9.67 -10.74 -12.71
N GLY A 150 -9.47 -9.54 -13.25
CA GLY A 150 -8.43 -9.30 -14.27
C GLY A 150 -7.02 -9.54 -13.74
N THR A 151 -6.75 -9.12 -12.49
CA THR A 151 -5.46 -9.33 -11.82
C THR A 151 -5.21 -10.81 -11.52
N LYS A 152 -6.21 -11.50 -10.97
CA LYS A 152 -6.18 -12.94 -10.69
C LYS A 152 -5.90 -13.73 -11.96
N ALA A 153 -6.65 -13.48 -13.03
CA ALA A 153 -6.45 -14.17 -14.31
C ALA A 153 -5.06 -13.88 -14.92
N ASN A 154 -4.46 -12.70 -14.68
CA ASN A 154 -3.08 -12.42 -15.09
C ASN A 154 -2.07 -13.26 -14.30
N PHE A 155 -2.21 -13.32 -12.97
CA PHE A 155 -1.31 -14.08 -12.09
C PHE A 155 -1.43 -15.59 -12.28
N GLU A 156 -2.64 -16.13 -12.44
CA GLU A 156 -2.87 -17.55 -12.73
C GLU A 156 -2.24 -17.99 -14.05
N ARG A 157 -2.34 -17.17 -15.11
CA ARG A 157 -1.64 -17.43 -16.39
C ARG A 157 -0.13 -17.47 -16.27
N ALA A 158 0.42 -16.84 -15.24
CA ALA A 158 1.84 -16.85 -14.93
C ALA A 158 2.21 -17.86 -13.82
N GLU A 159 1.29 -18.78 -13.49
CA GLU A 159 1.44 -19.81 -12.45
C GLU A 159 1.83 -19.24 -11.08
N ARG A 160 1.34 -18.04 -10.76
CA ARG A 160 1.51 -17.39 -9.46
C ARG A 160 0.18 -17.27 -8.72
N PHE A 161 0.14 -17.78 -7.48
CA PHE A 161 -1.07 -17.77 -6.65
C PHE A 161 -1.01 -16.75 -5.51
N SER A 162 -0.38 -15.59 -5.74
CA SER A 162 -0.22 -14.55 -4.72
C SER A 162 -1.36 -13.53 -4.66
N VAL A 163 -2.35 -13.59 -5.55
CA VAL A 163 -3.50 -12.66 -5.51
C VAL A 163 -4.55 -13.18 -4.54
N VAL A 164 -4.92 -12.35 -3.57
CA VAL A 164 -5.86 -12.66 -2.49
C VAL A 164 -7.01 -11.67 -2.55
N ARG A 165 -8.24 -12.15 -2.30
CA ARG A 165 -9.43 -11.29 -2.25
C ARG A 165 -9.53 -10.64 -0.88
N THR A 166 -9.76 -9.33 -0.81
CA THR A 166 -10.12 -8.67 0.45
C THR A 166 -11.49 -9.18 0.88
N THR A 167 -11.54 -9.87 2.00
CA THR A 167 -12.80 -10.19 2.68
C THR A 167 -12.90 -9.28 3.89
N THR A 168 -14.12 -8.95 4.34
CA THR A 168 -14.37 -8.13 5.54
C THR A 168 -13.72 -8.67 6.82
N MET A 169 -13.16 -9.88 6.79
CA MET A 169 -12.54 -10.57 7.93
C MET A 169 -11.01 -10.62 7.88
N TYR A 170 -10.35 -10.11 6.82
CA TYR A 170 -8.89 -10.17 6.68
C TYR A 170 -8.30 -8.81 6.26
N GLN A 171 -7.45 -8.25 7.13
CA GLN A 171 -6.59 -7.11 6.83
C GLN A 171 -5.13 -7.56 6.91
N THR A 172 -4.32 -7.17 5.93
CA THR A 172 -2.88 -7.40 5.98
C THR A 172 -2.32 -6.71 7.23
N SER A 173 -1.55 -7.44 8.01
CA SER A 173 -0.91 -6.89 9.20
C SER A 173 0.53 -6.48 8.92
N ILE A 174 0.92 -5.30 9.42
CA ILE A 174 2.32 -4.84 9.45
C ILE A 174 3.14 -5.47 10.59
N VAL A 175 2.51 -6.24 11.48
CA VAL A 175 3.16 -6.90 12.64
C VAL A 175 4.35 -7.77 12.21
N GLY A 176 4.34 -8.29 10.98
CA GLY A 176 5.47 -9.01 10.38
C GLY A 176 6.78 -8.22 10.28
N ALA A 177 6.73 -6.89 10.43
CA ALA A 177 7.90 -6.02 10.42
C ALA A 177 8.47 -5.72 11.82
N LEU A 178 7.82 -6.18 12.90
CA LEU A 178 8.34 -6.02 14.26
C LEU A 178 9.64 -6.82 14.46
N ASN A 179 10.56 -6.27 15.26
CA ASN A 179 11.88 -6.88 15.50
C ASN A 179 11.77 -8.32 16.04
N PHE A 180 10.79 -8.56 16.91
CA PHE A 180 10.58 -9.84 17.59
C PHE A 180 9.45 -10.67 16.99
N TYR A 181 8.98 -10.35 15.77
CA TYR A 181 7.86 -11.06 15.15
C TYR A 181 8.10 -12.58 15.04
N LYS A 182 9.34 -12.99 14.81
CA LYS A 182 9.70 -14.42 14.75
C LYS A 182 9.42 -15.16 16.06
N GLU A 183 9.53 -14.47 17.20
CA GLU A 183 9.25 -15.03 18.53
C GLU A 183 7.76 -15.07 18.83
N LEU A 184 6.97 -14.19 18.20
CA LEU A 184 5.51 -14.17 18.29
C LEU A 184 4.82 -15.24 17.42
N ARG A 185 5.56 -15.88 16.52
CA ARG A 185 5.05 -17.03 15.78
C ARG A 185 4.95 -18.19 16.77
N PHE A 186 3.72 -18.50 17.20
CA PHE A 186 3.44 -19.77 17.86
C PHE A 186 3.96 -20.89 16.95
N ASN A 187 4.93 -21.67 17.45
CA ASN A 187 5.42 -22.87 16.76
C ASN A 187 4.31 -23.91 16.65
#